data_AF-A0A4W3H8I1-F1
#
_entry.id   AF-A0A4W3H8I1-F1
#
_cell.length_a   1.000
_cell.length_b   1.000
_cell.length_c   1.000
_cell.angle_alpha   90.00
_cell.angle_beta   90.00
_cell.angle_gamma   90.00
#
_symmetry.space_group_name_H-M   'P 1'
#
loop_
_entity.id
_entity.type
_entity.pdbx_description
1 polymer ?
#
loop_
_entity_poly.entity_id
_entity_poly.type
_entity_poly.pdbx_seq_one_letter_code
_entity_poly.pdbx_strand_id
1 'polypeptide(L)'
;MPVSASGGWRCSVGGGESWESSRDQSSGSGSSHMDNPAPSTIVIRVGIPDLQQTKCMRFNLDAPVWVSKQRILCTLNHTLKDVLNYGLFQPAFNGRAGKFLDEERLLREYPTPPDTPVPYLEFRYKKRVYSQSYVDEKQLAKLHTKANLKKFMENIQLYNFEKVSKMLEKGLDPNYHDPDTGGEGEGEQHSGHMESTSLDPVA
;
A
#
# COMPACT_ATOMS: atom_id res chain seq x y z
N MET A 1 -44.33 -7.01 26.50
CA MET A 1 -44.33 -7.97 25.39
C MET A 1 -44.79 -7.25 24.14
N PRO A 2 -43.92 -6.94 23.16
CA PRO A 2 -44.34 -6.46 21.86
C PRO A 2 -44.41 -7.64 20.88
N VAL A 3 -45.55 -7.82 20.23
CA VAL A 3 -45.66 -8.57 18.97
C VAL A 3 -46.61 -7.81 18.05
N SER A 4 -46.08 -7.35 16.93
CA SER A 4 -46.62 -7.62 15.59
C SER A 4 -45.90 -6.76 14.57
N ALA A 5 -45.16 -7.46 13.71
CA ALA A 5 -44.58 -6.96 12.48
C ALA A 5 -45.59 -7.13 11.35
N SER A 6 -45.70 -6.15 10.45
CA SER A 6 -46.12 -6.38 9.06
C SER A 6 -46.08 -5.11 8.21
N GLY A 7 -45.36 -5.19 7.08
CA GLY A 7 -45.55 -4.39 5.85
C GLY A 7 -44.88 -3.00 5.85
N GLY A 8 -44.24 -2.53 4.79
CA GLY A 8 -44.02 -3.07 3.45
C GLY A 8 -43.09 -2.11 2.70
N TRP A 9 -42.20 -2.66 1.88
CA TRP A 9 -41.37 -1.86 0.96
C TRP A 9 -42.24 -1.48 -0.23
N ARG A 10 -42.55 -0.19 -0.38
CA ARG A 10 -43.30 0.33 -1.52
C ARG A 10 -42.32 0.85 -2.56
N CYS A 11 -42.21 0.14 -3.68
CA CYS A 11 -41.69 0.69 -4.92
C CYS A 11 -42.72 1.71 -5.45
N SER A 12 -42.29 2.93 -5.75
CA SER A 12 -43.06 3.87 -6.57
C SER A 12 -42.51 3.85 -7.99
N VAL A 13 -43.38 3.50 -8.93
CA VAL A 13 -43.23 3.62 -10.37
C VAL A 13 -44.30 4.62 -10.82
N GLY A 14 -43.96 5.56 -11.71
CA GLY A 14 -44.94 6.17 -12.61
C GLY A 14 -44.89 7.70 -12.80
N GLY A 15 -44.87 8.11 -14.08
CA GLY A 15 -45.20 9.43 -14.63
C GLY A 15 -43.98 10.21 -15.10
N GLY A 16 -43.79 10.62 -16.36
CA GLY A 16 -44.71 10.82 -17.48
C GLY A 16 -44.42 12.20 -18.11
N GLU A 17 -43.77 12.19 -19.28
CA GLU A 17 -43.89 13.13 -20.41
C GLU A 17 -43.69 14.65 -20.22
N SER A 18 -42.74 15.24 -20.97
CA SER A 18 -42.96 16.45 -21.80
C SER A 18 -41.64 16.91 -22.43
N TRP A 19 -41.60 17.02 -23.76
CA TRP A 19 -40.57 17.72 -24.51
C TRP A 19 -41.16 19.03 -25.03
N GLU A 20 -40.60 20.20 -24.69
CA GLU A 20 -40.48 21.30 -25.66
C GLU A 20 -39.46 22.40 -25.24
N SER A 21 -38.55 22.63 -26.18
CA SER A 21 -37.71 23.78 -26.54
C SER A 21 -37.80 25.13 -25.80
N SER A 22 -36.65 25.68 -25.39
CA SER A 22 -36.26 27.07 -25.70
C SER A 22 -34.77 27.36 -25.48
N ARG A 23 -34.20 28.14 -26.40
CA ARG A 23 -32.79 28.57 -26.48
C ARG A 23 -32.47 29.61 -25.41
N ASP A 24 -31.23 29.61 -24.92
CA ASP A 24 -30.47 30.87 -24.81
C ASP A 24 -28.94 30.62 -24.83
N GLN A 25 -28.21 31.57 -25.42
CA GLN A 25 -26.77 31.59 -25.61
C GLN A 25 -26.12 32.46 -24.54
N SER A 26 -24.99 32.04 -23.95
CA SER A 26 -23.76 32.86 -23.83
C SER A 26 -22.73 32.26 -22.85
N SER A 27 -21.54 32.01 -23.42
CA SER A 27 -20.18 32.21 -22.91
C SER A 27 -19.93 32.44 -21.40
N GLY A 28 -19.06 31.60 -20.83
CA GLY A 28 -18.36 31.89 -19.58
C GLY A 28 -17.43 30.75 -19.14
N SER A 29 -16.13 30.91 -19.37
CA SER A 29 -15.05 29.99 -19.00
C SER A 29 -15.10 29.61 -17.51
N GLY A 30 -15.22 28.30 -17.25
CA GLY A 30 -14.99 27.70 -15.95
C GLY A 30 -14.54 26.27 -16.19
N SER A 31 -13.22 26.04 -16.13
CA SER A 31 -12.63 24.69 -16.16
C SER A 31 -13.09 23.93 -14.91
N SER A 32 -14.28 23.36 -15.01
CA SER A 32 -14.75 22.32 -14.11
C SER A 32 -14.17 21.03 -14.64
N HIS A 33 -13.12 20.54 -13.95
CA HIS A 33 -12.67 19.16 -14.08
C HIS A 33 -13.93 18.27 -14.00
N MET A 34 -14.30 17.63 -15.11
CA MET A 34 -15.35 16.62 -15.11
C MET A 34 -14.89 15.48 -14.19
N ASP A 35 -15.39 15.42 -12.96
CA ASP A 35 -15.47 14.17 -12.21
C ASP A 35 -16.58 13.34 -12.87
N ASN A 36 -16.28 12.82 -14.06
CA ASN A 36 -17.03 11.71 -14.61
C ASN A 36 -16.72 10.54 -13.67
N PRO A 37 -17.71 9.91 -13.00
CA PRO A 37 -17.43 8.71 -12.25
C PRO A 37 -16.88 7.69 -13.24
N ALA A 38 -15.58 7.42 -13.14
CA ALA A 38 -14.92 6.51 -14.07
C ALA A 38 -15.74 5.21 -14.10
N PRO A 39 -16.21 4.77 -15.28
CA PRO A 39 -17.18 3.66 -15.42
C PRO A 39 -16.68 2.31 -14.89
N SER A 40 -15.45 2.27 -14.39
CA SER A 40 -14.78 1.12 -13.82
C SER A 40 -14.55 1.20 -12.31
N THR A 41 -15.20 2.11 -11.59
CA THR A 41 -15.09 2.13 -10.11
C THR A 41 -16.07 1.19 -9.42
N ILE A 42 -15.60 0.51 -8.35
CA ILE A 42 -16.39 -0.43 -7.55
C ILE A 42 -16.16 -0.18 -6.05
N VAL A 43 -17.17 -0.44 -5.22
CA VAL A 43 -17.03 -0.45 -3.76
C VAL A 43 -16.63 -1.85 -3.30
N ILE A 44 -15.52 -1.96 -2.59
CA ILE A 44 -15.03 -3.20 -1.99
C ILE A 44 -14.97 -3.01 -0.47
N ARG A 45 -15.40 -4.04 0.26
CA ARG A 45 -15.24 -4.12 1.71
C ARG A 45 -13.87 -4.72 2.01
N VAL A 46 -13.03 -3.96 2.72
CA VAL A 46 -11.66 -4.34 3.09
C VAL A 46 -11.62 -4.65 4.58
N GLY A 47 -11.37 -5.90 4.95
CA GLY A 47 -11.06 -6.28 6.33
C GLY A 47 -9.59 -6.04 6.65
N ILE A 48 -9.29 -5.52 7.83
CA ILE A 48 -7.93 -5.37 8.36
C ILE A 48 -7.87 -6.16 9.67
N PRO A 49 -7.56 -7.48 9.62
CA PRO A 49 -7.62 -8.35 10.79
C PRO A 49 -6.78 -7.87 11.97
N ASP A 50 -5.58 -7.34 11.69
CA ASP A 50 -4.64 -6.88 12.72
C ASP A 50 -5.17 -5.65 13.49
N LEU A 51 -6.04 -4.86 12.86
CA LEU A 51 -6.73 -3.73 13.49
C LEU A 51 -8.14 -4.07 13.96
N GLN A 52 -8.63 -5.29 13.68
CA GLN A 52 -10.01 -5.72 13.91
C GLN A 52 -11.04 -4.75 13.30
N GLN A 53 -10.72 -4.17 12.14
CA GLN A 53 -11.55 -3.18 11.46
C GLN A 53 -11.98 -3.68 10.09
N THR A 54 -13.09 -3.15 9.59
CA THR A 54 -13.55 -3.38 8.23
C THR A 54 -14.04 -2.07 7.64
N LYS A 55 -13.55 -1.72 6.45
CA LYS A 55 -13.87 -0.46 5.78
C LYS A 55 -14.33 -0.68 4.36
N CYS A 56 -15.43 -0.04 3.97
CA CYS A 56 -15.87 0.00 2.58
C CYS A 56 -15.16 1.14 1.86
N MET A 57 -14.52 0.84 0.74
CA MET A 57 -13.71 1.80 -0.02
C MET A 57 -13.98 1.65 -1.52
N ARG A 58 -13.91 2.77 -2.24
CA ARG A 58 -14.13 2.81 -3.69
C ARG A 58 -12.78 2.65 -4.41
N PHE A 59 -12.68 1.68 -5.30
CA PHE A 59 -11.47 1.35 -6.07
C PHE A 59 -11.75 1.44 -7.56
N ASN A 60 -10.71 1.65 -8.36
CA ASN A 60 -10.77 1.62 -9.82
C ASN A 60 -10.33 0.23 -10.31
N LEU A 61 -11.18 -0.44 -11.07
CA LEU A 61 -10.94 -1.78 -11.63
C LEU A 61 -9.90 -1.78 -12.77
N ASP A 62 -9.69 -0.64 -13.44
CA ASP A 62 -8.67 -0.43 -14.48
C ASP A 62 -7.33 0.02 -13.92
N ALA A 63 -7.23 0.21 -12.60
CA ALA A 63 -5.97 0.56 -11.97
C ALA A 63 -5.23 -0.71 -11.51
N PRO A 64 -3.88 -0.66 -11.48
CA PRO A 64 -3.07 -1.67 -10.81
C PRO A 64 -3.44 -1.82 -9.34
N VAL A 65 -3.25 -3.01 -8.79
CA VAL A 65 -3.53 -3.33 -7.38
C VAL A 65 -2.73 -2.44 -6.42
N TRP A 66 -1.50 -2.04 -6.77
CA TRP A 66 -0.71 -1.13 -5.93
C TRP A 66 -1.40 0.23 -5.69
N VAL A 67 -2.20 0.74 -6.64
CA VAL A 67 -2.97 1.98 -6.47
C VAL A 67 -4.03 1.80 -5.37
N SER A 68 -4.66 0.62 -5.35
CA SER A 68 -5.64 0.27 -4.31
C SER A 68 -4.97 0.12 -2.94
N LYS A 69 -3.79 -0.50 -2.88
CA LYS A 69 -2.94 -0.56 -1.67
C LYS A 69 -2.60 0.85 -1.17
N GLN A 70 -2.12 1.74 -2.04
CA GLN A 70 -1.81 3.12 -1.67
C GLN A 70 -3.03 3.84 -1.07
N ARG A 71 -4.21 3.68 -1.69
CA ARG A 71 -5.45 4.28 -1.18
C ARG A 71 -5.82 3.78 0.21
N ILE A 72 -5.63 2.48 0.47
CA ILE A 72 -5.85 1.88 1.80
C ILE A 72 -4.84 2.47 2.80
N LEU A 73 -3.56 2.53 2.45
CA LEU A 73 -2.52 3.07 3.33
C LEU A 73 -2.76 4.53 3.70
N CYS A 74 -3.10 5.39 2.74
CA CYS A 74 -3.49 6.78 3.01
C CYS A 74 -4.69 6.87 3.96
N THR A 75 -5.59 5.90 3.89
CA THR A 75 -6.81 5.86 4.70
C THR A 75 -6.58 5.36 6.13
N LEU A 76 -5.60 4.48 6.34
CA LEU A 76 -5.27 3.89 7.65
C LEU A 76 -4.32 4.75 8.50
N ASN A 77 -3.86 5.90 7.97
CA ASN A 77 -3.11 6.96 8.66
C ASN A 77 -2.06 6.44 9.68
N HIS A 78 -1.03 5.73 9.17
CA HIS A 78 0.12 5.22 9.95
C HIS A 78 -0.20 4.26 11.12
N THR A 79 -1.42 3.71 11.21
CA THR A 79 -1.78 2.79 12.30
C THR A 79 -1.01 1.45 12.22
N LEU A 80 -0.56 1.05 11.03
CA LEU A 80 0.14 -0.21 10.81
C LEU A 80 1.65 0.01 10.83
N LYS A 81 2.38 -0.84 11.57
CA LYS A 81 3.85 -0.96 11.45
C LYS A 81 4.20 -1.72 10.17
N ASP A 82 5.39 -1.49 9.60
CA ASP A 82 5.88 -2.20 8.41
C ASP A 82 4.89 -2.20 7.23
N VAL A 83 4.28 -1.04 6.95
CA VAL A 83 3.20 -0.86 5.97
C VAL A 83 3.47 -1.46 4.58
N LEU A 84 4.73 -1.49 4.15
CA LEU A 84 5.12 -2.01 2.84
C LEU A 84 4.96 -3.53 2.73
N ASN A 85 5.03 -4.25 3.86
CA ASN A 85 4.86 -5.70 3.94
C ASN A 85 3.38 -6.12 3.94
N TYR A 86 2.43 -5.17 3.96
CA TYR A 86 1.03 -5.49 3.80
C TYR A 86 0.66 -5.59 2.32
N GLY A 87 -0.33 -6.43 2.03
CA GLY A 87 -0.92 -6.50 0.71
C GLY A 87 -2.39 -6.87 0.75
N LEU A 88 -3.04 -6.67 -0.38
CA LEU A 88 -4.40 -7.13 -0.61
C LEU A 88 -4.43 -8.65 -0.74
N PHE A 89 -5.31 -9.28 0.02
CA PHE A 89 -5.51 -10.71 0.10
C PHE A 89 -6.95 -11.04 -0.25
N GLN A 90 -7.13 -11.98 -1.18
CA GLN A 90 -8.42 -12.56 -1.51
C GLN A 90 -8.61 -13.80 -0.63
N PRO A 91 -9.61 -13.81 0.27
CA PRO A 91 -9.90 -14.97 1.10
C PRO A 91 -10.27 -16.21 0.29
N ALA A 92 -10.16 -17.38 0.93
CA ALA A 92 -10.57 -18.63 0.34
C ALA A 92 -12.07 -18.60 -0.01
N PHE A 93 -12.42 -19.03 -1.21
CA PHE A 93 -13.80 -19.07 -1.67
C PHE A 93 -14.03 -20.28 -2.57
N ASN A 94 -15.12 -21.01 -2.31
CA ASN A 94 -15.58 -22.15 -3.10
C ASN A 94 -14.46 -23.18 -3.42
N GLY A 95 -13.74 -23.61 -2.39
CA GLY A 95 -12.64 -24.59 -2.52
C GLY A 95 -11.32 -24.03 -3.08
N ARG A 96 -11.27 -22.76 -3.49
CA ARG A 96 -10.01 -22.09 -3.85
C ARG A 96 -9.33 -21.56 -2.60
N ALA A 97 -8.04 -21.89 -2.43
CA ALA A 97 -7.22 -21.31 -1.36
C ALA A 97 -7.15 -19.78 -1.49
N GLY A 98 -7.06 -19.09 -0.36
CA GLY A 98 -6.85 -17.64 -0.35
C GLY A 98 -5.48 -17.28 -0.89
N LYS A 99 -5.37 -16.11 -1.53
CA LYS A 99 -4.13 -15.66 -2.18
C LYS A 99 -3.92 -14.16 -2.02
N PHE A 100 -2.65 -13.75 -2.01
CA PHE A 100 -2.32 -12.34 -2.19
C PHE A 100 -2.47 -11.93 -3.64
N LEU A 101 -2.97 -10.71 -3.85
CA LEU A 101 -3.03 -10.10 -5.17
C LEU A 101 -1.62 -9.61 -5.54
N ASP A 102 -1.28 -9.82 -6.81
CA ASP A 102 -0.10 -9.24 -7.46
C ASP A 102 -0.29 -7.72 -7.61
N GLU A 103 0.70 -6.95 -7.20
CA GLU A 103 0.64 -5.49 -7.11
C GLU A 103 0.69 -4.83 -8.50
N GLU A 104 1.31 -5.49 -9.49
CA GLU A 104 1.45 -4.98 -10.87
C GLU A 104 0.21 -5.24 -11.74
N ARG A 105 -0.59 -6.26 -11.40
CA ARG A 105 -1.80 -6.64 -12.16
C ARG A 105 -2.95 -5.68 -11.92
N LEU A 106 -3.89 -5.62 -12.86
CA LEU A 106 -5.11 -4.81 -12.72
C LEU A 106 -6.07 -5.44 -11.72
N LEU A 107 -6.82 -4.61 -11.00
CA LEU A 107 -7.77 -5.10 -10.01
C LEU A 107 -8.90 -5.94 -10.64
N ARG A 108 -9.32 -5.63 -11.89
CA ARG A 108 -10.32 -6.42 -12.63
C ARG A 108 -9.92 -7.85 -12.93
N GLU A 109 -8.64 -8.17 -12.91
CA GLU A 109 -8.13 -9.53 -13.15
C GLU A 109 -8.40 -10.46 -11.96
N TYR A 110 -8.92 -9.92 -10.86
CA TYR A 110 -9.37 -10.64 -9.67
C TYR A 110 -10.89 -10.56 -9.56
N PRO A 111 -11.63 -11.33 -10.39
CA PRO A 111 -13.08 -11.31 -10.36
C PRO A 111 -13.60 -11.77 -9.00
N THR A 112 -14.67 -11.13 -8.57
CA THR A 112 -15.29 -11.39 -7.28
C THR A 112 -16.42 -12.40 -7.45
N PRO A 113 -16.75 -13.19 -6.42
CA PRO A 113 -17.82 -14.16 -6.51
C PRO A 113 -19.17 -13.51 -6.87
N PRO A 114 -19.94 -14.10 -7.80
CA PRO A 114 -21.23 -13.53 -8.23
C PRO A 114 -22.27 -13.48 -7.11
N ASP A 115 -22.13 -14.37 -6.10
CA ASP A 115 -23.09 -14.51 -5.01
C ASP A 115 -22.93 -13.46 -3.90
N THR A 116 -21.91 -12.58 -4.00
CA THR A 116 -21.66 -11.54 -3.00
C THR A 116 -22.00 -10.15 -3.54
N PRO A 117 -22.99 -9.43 -2.96
CA PRO A 117 -23.40 -8.12 -3.46
C PRO A 117 -22.33 -7.04 -3.28
N VAL A 118 -21.42 -7.24 -2.32
CA VAL A 118 -20.25 -6.38 -2.10
C VAL A 118 -19.02 -7.27 -1.97
N PRO A 119 -18.05 -7.14 -2.90
CA PRO A 119 -16.76 -7.83 -2.82
C PRO A 119 -16.07 -7.66 -1.47
N TYR A 120 -15.35 -8.70 -1.06
CA TYR A 120 -14.56 -8.69 0.17
C TYR A 120 -13.10 -9.05 -0.11
N LEU A 121 -12.20 -8.20 0.38
CA LEU A 121 -10.75 -8.44 0.43
C LEU A 121 -10.24 -8.19 1.85
N GLU A 122 -9.08 -8.74 2.17
CA GLU A 122 -8.38 -8.47 3.42
C GLU A 122 -7.09 -7.69 3.12
N PHE A 123 -6.71 -6.76 4.00
CA PHE A 123 -5.40 -6.12 3.98
C PHE A 123 -4.55 -6.77 5.07
N ARG A 124 -3.61 -7.62 4.65
CA ARG A 124 -2.89 -8.54 5.56
C ARG A 124 -1.38 -8.40 5.43
N TYR A 125 -0.70 -8.60 6.56
CA TYR A 125 0.74 -8.75 6.59
C TYR A 125 1.19 -9.98 5.78
N LYS A 126 1.99 -9.76 4.75
CA LYS A 126 2.71 -10.82 4.02
C LYS A 126 3.90 -11.23 4.88
N LYS A 127 3.80 -12.35 5.59
CA LYS A 127 4.96 -12.91 6.29
C LYS A 127 6.02 -13.29 5.26
N ARG A 128 7.23 -12.77 5.43
CA ARG A 128 8.38 -13.19 4.65
C ARG A 128 8.60 -14.68 4.91
N VAL A 129 8.63 -15.49 3.85
CA VAL A 129 9.07 -16.88 3.94
C VAL A 129 10.58 -16.84 3.99
N TYR A 130 11.15 -16.87 5.19
CA TYR A 130 12.55 -17.23 5.35
C TYR A 130 12.65 -18.73 5.07
N SER A 131 13.40 -19.13 4.04
CA SER A 131 13.66 -20.55 3.75
C SER A 131 14.43 -21.24 4.89
N GLN A 132 15.08 -20.46 5.76
CA GLN A 132 15.72 -20.95 6.98
C GLN A 132 14.71 -21.14 8.11
N SER A 133 13.98 -22.26 8.07
CA SER A 133 13.38 -22.85 9.26
C SER A 133 14.50 -23.16 10.27
N TYR A 134 14.44 -22.56 11.48
CA TYR A 134 15.29 -22.86 12.65
C TYR A 134 16.70 -22.22 12.74
N VAL A 135 16.87 -20.92 12.49
CA VAL A 135 18.08 -20.21 12.93
C VAL A 135 17.83 -19.56 14.29
N ASP A 136 18.63 -19.92 15.30
CA ASP A 136 18.62 -19.31 16.63
C ASP A 136 18.87 -17.79 16.51
N GLU A 137 18.01 -16.98 17.11
CA GLU A 137 18.05 -15.51 17.09
C GLU A 137 19.43 -14.97 17.55
N LYS A 138 20.08 -15.66 18.49
CA LYS A 138 21.44 -15.31 18.94
C LYS A 138 22.51 -15.54 17.88
N GLN A 139 22.34 -16.56 17.03
CA GLN A 139 23.25 -16.82 15.92
C GLN A 139 22.99 -15.85 14.76
N LEU A 140 21.73 -15.51 14.52
CA LEU A 140 21.34 -14.53 13.51
C LEU A 140 21.95 -13.15 13.80
N ALA A 141 21.88 -12.69 15.05
CA ALA A 141 22.48 -11.42 15.46
C ALA A 141 24.01 -11.35 15.23
N LYS A 142 24.71 -12.48 15.36
CA LYS A 142 26.16 -12.57 15.07
C LYS A 142 26.45 -12.52 13.57
N LEU A 143 25.56 -13.07 12.75
CA LEU A 143 25.68 -13.05 11.29
C LEU A 143 25.36 -11.66 10.72
N HIS A 144 24.35 -10.98 11.25
CA HIS A 144 23.90 -9.64 10.80
C HIS A 144 24.62 -8.50 11.51
N THR A 145 25.95 -8.58 11.60
CA THR A 145 26.77 -7.44 12.03
C THR A 145 27.20 -6.62 10.81
N LYS A 146 27.37 -5.30 10.97
CA LYS A 146 27.82 -4.39 9.88
C LYS A 146 29.08 -4.92 9.17
N ALA A 147 30.02 -5.48 9.92
CA ALA A 147 31.26 -6.04 9.38
C ALA A 147 31.02 -7.28 8.49
N ASN A 148 30.13 -8.19 8.90
CA ASN A 148 29.83 -9.39 8.12
C ASN A 148 29.04 -9.08 6.85
N LEU A 149 28.13 -8.11 6.92
CA LEU A 149 27.33 -7.66 5.77
C LEU A 149 28.22 -6.93 4.75
N LYS A 150 29.16 -6.10 5.21
CA LYS A 150 30.19 -5.51 4.34
C LYS A 150 31.06 -6.58 3.67
N LYS A 151 31.54 -7.55 4.45
CA LYS A 151 32.31 -8.69 3.92
C LYS A 151 31.52 -9.53 2.92
N PHE A 152 30.21 -9.65 3.08
CA PHE A 152 29.34 -10.32 2.13
C PHE A 152 29.31 -9.57 0.79
N MET A 153 29.14 -8.24 0.83
CA MET A 153 29.18 -7.38 -0.36
C MET A 153 30.53 -7.44 -1.08
N GLU A 154 31.64 -7.43 -0.34
CA GLU A 154 32.98 -7.62 -0.91
C GLU A 154 33.11 -8.96 -1.64
N ASN A 155 32.59 -10.05 -1.08
CA ASN A 155 32.61 -11.36 -1.74
C ASN A 155 31.75 -11.39 -3.01
N ILE A 156 30.63 -10.66 -3.06
CA ILE A 156 29.80 -10.50 -4.27
C ILE A 156 30.60 -9.75 -5.35
N GLN A 157 31.21 -8.63 -4.99
CA GLN A 157 32.01 -7.81 -5.92
C GLN A 157 33.21 -8.59 -6.50
N LEU A 158 33.81 -9.46 -5.69
CA LEU A 158 34.91 -10.34 -6.10
C LEU A 158 34.44 -11.65 -6.75
N TYR A 159 33.13 -11.82 -7.01
CA TYR A 159 32.53 -13.03 -7.60
C TYR A 159 32.88 -14.33 -6.84
N ASN A 160 33.09 -14.25 -5.52
CA ASN A 160 33.46 -15.39 -4.70
C ASN A 160 32.24 -16.21 -4.27
N PHE A 161 31.63 -16.88 -5.25
CA PHE A 161 30.36 -17.58 -5.10
C PHE A 161 30.33 -18.63 -3.98
N GLU A 162 31.45 -19.33 -3.74
CA GLU A 162 31.56 -20.30 -2.65
C GLU A 162 31.39 -19.66 -1.26
N LYS A 163 32.01 -18.49 -1.05
CA LYS A 163 31.89 -17.76 0.23
C LYS A 163 30.51 -17.14 0.38
N VAL A 164 29.96 -16.58 -0.69
CA VAL A 164 28.58 -16.05 -0.72
C VAL A 164 27.59 -17.16 -0.36
N SER A 165 27.69 -18.33 -1.01
CA SER A 165 26.81 -19.48 -0.74
C SER A 165 26.91 -19.95 0.71
N LYS A 166 28.14 -20.11 1.25
CA LYS A 166 28.35 -20.48 2.66
C LYS A 166 27.77 -19.46 3.65
N MET A 167 27.77 -18.17 3.30
CA MET A 167 27.19 -17.13 4.14
C MET A 167 25.65 -17.19 4.10
N LEU A 168 25.06 -17.43 2.92
CA LEU A 168 23.62 -17.62 2.74
C LEU A 168 23.09 -18.88 3.43
N GLU A 169 23.80 -20.00 3.32
CA GLU A 169 23.46 -21.26 4.00
C GLU A 169 23.42 -21.10 5.53
N LYS A 170 24.29 -20.24 6.08
CA LYS A 170 24.30 -19.91 7.51
C LYS A 170 23.14 -19.03 7.96
N GLY A 171 22.32 -18.51 7.03
CA GLY A 171 21.18 -17.65 7.33
C GLY A 171 21.48 -16.15 7.28
N LEU A 172 22.59 -15.74 6.65
CA LEU A 172 22.82 -14.32 6.35
C LEU A 172 21.75 -13.83 5.37
N ASP A 173 21.13 -12.68 5.68
CA ASP A 173 20.06 -12.11 4.88
C ASP A 173 20.67 -11.24 3.77
N PRO A 174 20.51 -11.60 2.49
CA PRO A 174 21.03 -10.80 1.38
C PRO A 174 20.29 -9.47 1.17
N ASN A 175 19.18 -9.22 1.86
CA ASN A 175 18.45 -7.96 1.80
C ASN A 175 19.06 -6.86 2.69
N TYR A 176 20.39 -6.77 2.74
CA TYR A 176 21.09 -5.71 3.46
C TYR A 176 21.22 -4.47 2.59
N HIS A 177 20.79 -3.31 3.13
CA HIS A 177 21.04 -2.01 2.52
C HIS A 177 22.25 -1.39 3.20
N ASP A 178 23.30 -1.12 2.44
CA ASP A 178 24.48 -0.46 2.94
C ASP A 178 24.19 1.04 3.17
N PRO A 179 24.30 1.55 4.41
CA PRO A 179 23.99 2.94 4.72
C PRO A 179 24.90 3.93 3.96
N ASP A 180 26.08 3.50 3.53
CA ASP A 180 27.02 4.34 2.80
C ASP A 180 26.72 4.38 1.28
N THR A 181 25.91 3.43 0.77
CA THR A 181 25.53 3.34 -0.65
C THR A 181 24.13 3.92 -0.92
N GLY A 182 23.34 4.20 0.12
CA GLY A 182 22.14 5.02 0.04
C GLY A 182 22.53 6.48 0.01
N GLY A 183 22.46 7.12 -1.15
CA GLY A 183 22.99 8.48 -1.36
C GLY A 183 22.53 9.51 -0.33
N GLU A 184 23.43 9.87 0.58
CA GLU A 184 23.51 11.20 1.16
C GLU A 184 24.45 12.03 0.27
N GLY A 185 23.87 12.56 -0.80
CA GLY A 185 24.45 13.70 -1.49
C GLY A 185 24.32 14.93 -0.60
N GLU A 186 25.46 15.44 -0.16
CA GLU A 186 25.73 16.84 0.20
C GLU A 186 24.84 17.45 1.30
N GLY A 187 25.33 17.28 2.54
CA GLY A 187 24.93 18.08 3.69
C GLY A 187 26.14 18.36 4.57
N GLU A 188 27.26 18.75 3.96
CA GLU A 188 28.43 19.23 4.69
C GLU A 188 28.02 20.52 5.41
N GLN A 189 27.67 20.40 6.70
CA GLN A 189 27.48 21.53 7.60
C GLN A 189 28.83 22.20 7.76
N HIS A 190 29.11 23.13 6.85
CA HIS A 190 30.11 24.15 7.04
C HIS A 190 29.68 24.97 8.26
N SER A 191 30.30 24.65 9.40
CA SER A 191 30.28 25.44 10.63
C SER A 191 30.91 26.81 10.33
N GLY A 192 30.10 27.71 9.74
CA GLY A 192 30.39 29.13 9.65
C GLY A 192 30.30 29.74 11.04
N HIS A 193 31.45 29.94 11.65
CA HIS A 193 31.63 30.81 12.81
C HIS A 193 31.20 32.23 12.40
N MET A 194 30.02 32.68 12.84
CA MET A 194 29.63 34.08 12.71
C MET A 194 30.34 34.86 13.82
N GLU A 195 31.49 35.44 13.47
CA GLU A 195 32.16 36.44 14.29
C GLU A 195 31.34 37.74 14.23
N SER A 196 30.71 38.10 15.35
CA SER A 196 30.00 39.35 15.53
C SER A 196 31.01 40.48 15.72
N THR A 197 31.32 41.22 14.65
CA THR A 197 31.99 42.52 14.77
C THR A 197 30.94 43.59 15.11
N SER A 198 30.97 44.02 16.37
CA SER A 198 30.29 45.23 16.84
C SER A 198 30.81 46.43 16.06
N LEU A 199 29.92 47.16 15.39
CA LEU A 199 30.17 48.50 14.88
C LEU A 199 29.74 49.49 15.97
N ASP A 200 30.71 50.23 16.53
CA ASP A 200 30.48 51.36 17.39
C ASP A 200 29.83 52.52 16.61
N PRO A 201 28.86 53.27 17.19
CA PRO A 201 28.35 54.49 16.59
C PRO A 201 29.30 55.67 16.85
N VAL A 202 29.75 56.32 15.77
CA VAL A 202 30.37 57.64 15.81
C VAL A 202 29.35 58.68 16.26
N ALA A 203 29.74 59.49 17.25
CA ALA A 203 29.10 60.72 17.67
C ALA A 203 29.64 61.93 16.88
#